data_AF-A0A3B0SWH5-F1
#
_entry.id   AF-A0A3B0SWH5-F1
#
_cell.length_a   1.000
_cell.length_b   1.000
_cell.length_c   1.000
_cell.angle_alpha   90.00
_cell.angle_beta   90.00
_cell.angle_gamma   90.00
#
_symmetry.space_group_name_H-M   'P 1'
#
loop_
_entity.id
_entity.type
_entity.pdbx_description
1 polymer ?
#
loop_
_entity_poly.entity_id
_entity_poly.type
_entity_poly.pdbx_seq_one_letter_code
_entity_poly.pdbx_strand_id
1 'polypeptide(L)'
;MTYELILGDYAYSSWSLRGWLLFERFGLPRKTTLVSFKSGGVPEQMPGWAPAKTVPAMRTPEGAILGESLAIAEELASRFPKAGLWPEGAKPRAVARNLAAEMHAGFTALRSDCPMNLRLGYTGVAPSEAVQA
;
A
#
# COMPACT_ATOMS: atom_id res chain seq x y z
N MET A 1 9.71 20.81 -2.91
CA MET A 1 9.77 19.44 -3.48
C MET A 1 8.44 18.76 -3.18
N THR A 2 7.91 17.92 -4.07
CA THR A 2 6.63 17.19 -3.86
C THR A 2 6.88 15.82 -3.22
N TYR A 3 5.84 15.10 -2.80
CA TYR A 3 5.97 13.70 -2.38
C TYR A 3 6.50 12.84 -3.53
N GLU A 4 7.39 11.90 -3.21
CA GLU A 4 7.81 10.85 -4.12
C GLU A 4 7.20 9.53 -3.68
N LEU A 5 6.72 8.73 -4.62
CA LEU A 5 6.13 7.41 -4.38
C LEU A 5 6.76 6.39 -5.30
N ILE A 6 7.38 5.36 -4.73
CA ILE A 6 7.93 4.23 -5.48
C ILE A 6 7.05 3.01 -5.29
N LEU A 7 6.69 2.39 -6.41
CA LEU A 7 5.71 1.30 -6.48
C LEU A 7 6.27 0.18 -7.34
N GLY A 8 5.79 -1.05 -7.15
CA GLY A 8 5.83 -2.06 -8.19
C GLY A 8 4.60 -1.95 -9.10
N ASP A 9 4.49 -2.82 -10.09
CA ASP A 9 3.25 -2.92 -10.88
C ASP A 9 2.07 -3.23 -9.93
N TYR A 10 1.19 -2.25 -9.75
CA TYR A 10 0.03 -2.31 -8.87
C TYR A 10 -1.08 -3.23 -9.39
N ALA A 11 -0.93 -3.83 -10.57
CA ALA A 11 -1.75 -4.96 -11.00
C ALA A 11 -1.31 -6.29 -10.35
N TYR A 12 -0.06 -6.37 -9.86
CA TYR A 12 0.53 -7.59 -9.28
C TYR A 12 1.02 -7.42 -7.83
N SER A 13 1.13 -6.19 -7.32
CA SER A 13 1.49 -5.90 -5.93
C SER A 13 0.34 -5.20 -5.20
N SER A 14 -0.37 -5.94 -4.34
CA SER A 14 -1.46 -5.38 -3.53
C SER A 14 -0.98 -4.28 -2.59
N TRP A 15 0.25 -4.38 -2.11
CA TRP A 15 0.91 -3.33 -1.35
C TRP A 15 1.08 -2.05 -2.18
N SER A 16 1.59 -2.17 -3.41
CA SER A 16 1.77 -1.01 -4.30
C SER A 16 0.42 -0.38 -4.66
N LEU A 17 -0.61 -1.19 -4.88
CA LEU A 17 -1.98 -0.70 -5.12
C LEU A 17 -2.50 0.12 -3.92
N ARG A 18 -2.30 -0.35 -2.69
CA ARG A 18 -2.69 0.38 -1.48
C ARG A 18 -2.01 1.76 -1.43
N GLY A 19 -0.70 1.80 -1.66
CA GLY A 19 0.06 3.05 -1.71
C GLY A 19 -0.43 4.01 -2.82
N TRP A 20 -0.69 3.48 -4.01
CA TRP A 20 -1.22 4.27 -5.13
C TRP A 20 -2.62 4.84 -4.86
N LEU A 21 -3.53 4.04 -4.30
CA LEU A 21 -4.91 4.43 -3.98
C LEU A 21 -4.96 5.59 -2.97
N LEU A 22 -4.03 5.64 -2.01
CA LEU A 22 -3.96 6.73 -1.02
C LEU A 22 -3.70 8.11 -1.65
N PHE A 23 -3.02 8.15 -2.79
CA PHE A 23 -2.84 9.42 -3.49
C PHE A 23 -3.90 9.65 -4.54
N GLU A 24 -4.28 8.60 -5.28
CA GLU A 24 -5.26 8.70 -6.36
C GLU A 24 -6.65 9.10 -5.85
N ARG A 25 -7.16 8.38 -4.85
CA ARG A 25 -8.52 8.56 -4.34
C ARG A 25 -8.76 9.96 -3.76
N PHE A 26 -7.71 10.55 -3.19
CA PHE A 26 -7.73 11.80 -2.44
C PHE A 26 -7.11 12.97 -3.21
N GLY A 27 -6.71 12.76 -4.48
CA GLY A 27 -6.18 13.82 -5.35
C GLY A 27 -4.88 14.44 -4.84
N LEU A 28 -4.03 13.66 -4.16
CA LEU A 28 -2.80 14.16 -3.55
C LEU A 28 -1.65 14.18 -4.58
N PRO A 29 -0.93 15.31 -4.71
CA PRO A 29 0.16 15.43 -5.69
C PRO A 29 1.36 14.57 -5.30
N ARG A 30 1.89 13.84 -6.28
CA ARG A 30 3.08 12.99 -6.12
C ARG A 30 3.87 12.87 -7.42
N LYS A 31 5.15 12.56 -7.30
CA LYS A 31 5.96 12.00 -8.37
C LYS A 31 6.02 10.48 -8.17
N THR A 32 5.59 9.72 -9.16
CA THR A 32 5.57 8.24 -9.06
C THR A 32 6.70 7.61 -9.89
N THR A 33 7.36 6.61 -9.32
CA THR A 33 8.34 5.75 -10.02
C THR A 33 7.91 4.30 -9.87
N LEU A 34 7.98 3.53 -10.97
CA LEU A 34 7.70 2.09 -10.94
C LEU A 34 9.02 1.30 -10.97
N VAL A 35 9.17 0.36 -10.05
CA VAL A 35 10.19 -0.70 -10.11
C VAL A 35 9.65 -1.89 -10.88
N SER A 36 10.55 -2.63 -11.52
CA SER A 36 10.22 -3.82 -12.30
C SER A 36 10.54 -5.08 -11.49
N PHE A 37 9.53 -5.89 -11.19
CA PHE A 37 9.73 -7.21 -10.58
C PHE A 37 10.44 -8.21 -11.51
N LYS A 38 10.60 -7.88 -12.80
CA LYS A 38 11.31 -8.72 -13.78
C LYS A 38 12.78 -8.35 -13.93
N SER A 39 13.14 -7.10 -13.60
CA SER A 39 14.46 -6.54 -13.91
C SER A 39 15.49 -6.74 -12.78
N GLY A 40 15.07 -7.22 -11.62
CA GLY A 40 15.93 -7.45 -10.46
C GLY A 40 15.16 -7.42 -9.15
N GLY A 41 15.88 -7.51 -8.03
CA GLY A 41 15.28 -7.29 -6.72
C GLY A 41 14.81 -5.85 -6.55
N VAL A 42 13.83 -5.67 -5.66
CA VAL A 42 13.27 -4.35 -5.36
C VAL A 42 14.31 -3.43 -4.70
N PRO A 43 15.09 -3.85 -3.69
CA PRO A 43 16.08 -2.98 -3.02
C PRO A 43 17.11 -2.37 -3.97
N GLU A 44 17.59 -3.14 -4.95
CA GLU A 44 18.62 -2.72 -5.91
C GLU A 44 18.12 -1.61 -6.85
N GLN A 45 16.80 -1.56 -7.09
CA GLN A 45 16.13 -0.54 -7.89
C GLN A 45 15.78 0.71 -7.07
N MET A 46 16.03 0.70 -5.77
CA MET A 46 15.65 1.76 -4.83
C MET A 46 16.86 2.40 -4.11
N PRO A 47 17.93 2.83 -4.83
CA PRO A 47 19.07 3.48 -4.17
C PRO A 47 18.64 4.78 -3.48
N GLY A 48 19.08 4.97 -2.23
CA GLY A 48 18.73 6.14 -1.42
C GLY A 48 17.35 6.08 -0.76
N TRP A 49 16.68 4.93 -0.76
CA TRP A 49 15.39 4.72 -0.09
C TRP A 49 15.48 4.01 1.26
N ALA A 50 16.68 3.90 1.86
CA ALA A 50 16.82 3.34 3.19
C ALA A 50 15.98 4.14 4.22
N PRO A 51 15.25 3.48 5.14
CA PRO A 51 15.31 2.03 5.44
C PRO A 51 14.38 1.15 4.60
N ALA A 52 13.58 1.70 3.68
CA ALA A 52 12.66 0.92 2.86
C ALA A 52 13.41 -0.02 1.90
N LYS A 53 12.97 -1.28 1.86
CA LYS A 53 13.50 -2.36 0.99
C LYS A 53 12.42 -2.98 0.10
N THR A 54 11.19 -2.55 0.28
CA THR A 54 9.99 -3.06 -0.39
C THR A 54 9.19 -1.89 -0.94
N VAL A 55 8.24 -2.21 -1.80
CA VAL A 55 7.25 -1.26 -2.33
C VAL A 55 5.88 -1.55 -1.72
N PRO A 56 5.07 -0.52 -1.42
CA PRO A 56 5.28 0.89 -1.72
C PRO A 56 6.26 1.54 -0.74
N ALA A 57 6.98 2.57 -1.20
CA ALA A 57 7.63 3.51 -0.30
C ALA A 57 7.34 4.95 -0.70
N MET A 58 7.16 5.83 0.29
CA MET A 58 6.92 7.25 0.12
C MET A 58 8.08 8.06 0.69
N ARG A 59 8.50 9.10 -0.01
CA ARG A 59 9.39 10.14 0.53
C ARG A 59 8.61 11.45 0.63
N THR A 60 8.65 12.08 1.81
CA THR A 60 8.02 13.39 2.02
C THR A 60 8.86 14.52 1.40
N PRO A 61 8.29 15.73 1.21
CA PRO A 61 9.02 16.90 0.70
C PRO A 61 10.34 17.23 1.41
N GLU A 62 10.40 16.96 2.71
CA GLU A 62 11.56 17.18 3.58
C GLU A 62 12.47 15.95 3.72
N GLY A 63 12.16 14.85 3.01
CA GLY A 63 13.05 13.70 2.89
C GLY A 63 12.78 12.53 3.84
N ALA A 64 11.72 12.55 4.64
CA ALA A 64 11.36 11.40 5.47
C ALA A 64 10.88 10.23 4.60
N ILE A 65 11.36 9.01 4.86
CA ILE A 65 11.03 7.81 4.09
C ILE A 65 10.12 6.89 4.90
N LEU A 66 8.99 6.51 4.30
CA LEU A 66 8.01 5.59 4.87
C LEU A 66 7.88 4.38 3.95
N GLY A 67 8.20 3.18 4.47
CA GLY A 67 8.17 1.92 3.71
C GLY A 67 6.91 1.08 3.94
N GLU A 68 5.93 1.57 4.70
CA GLU A 68 4.73 0.82 5.04
C GLU A 68 3.45 1.54 4.64
N SER A 69 2.55 0.84 3.95
CA SER A 69 1.30 1.44 3.42
C SER A 69 0.39 2.05 4.49
N LEU A 70 0.31 1.43 5.67
CA LEU A 70 -0.49 1.97 6.78
C LEU A 70 0.17 3.20 7.42
N ALA A 71 1.51 3.21 7.53
CA ALA A 71 2.26 4.37 7.99
C ALA A 71 2.13 5.54 7.00
N ILE A 72 2.18 5.27 5.69
CA ILE A 72 1.92 6.25 4.63
C ILE A 72 0.51 6.84 4.79
N ALA A 73 -0.51 6.01 5.06
CA ALA A 73 -1.89 6.48 5.26
C ALA A 73 -2.01 7.44 6.46
N GLU A 74 -1.44 7.10 7.62
CA GLU A 74 -1.49 7.97 8.80
C GLU A 74 -0.68 9.26 8.59
N GLU A 75 0.47 9.19 7.91
CA GLU A 75 1.27 10.37 7.60
C GLU A 75 0.53 11.33 6.66
N LEU A 76 -0.09 10.80 5.61
CA LEU A 76 -0.92 11.60 4.70
C LEU A 76 -2.16 12.16 5.44
N ALA A 77 -2.78 11.40 6.33
CA ALA A 77 -3.94 11.88 7.10
C ALA A 77 -3.56 13.04 8.04
N SER A 78 -2.38 12.96 8.66
CA SER A 78 -1.81 14.02 9.51
C SER A 78 -1.53 15.30 8.70
N ARG A 79 -0.93 15.16 7.52
CA ARG A 79 -0.55 16.31 6.67
C ARG A 79 -1.69 16.90 5.86
N PHE A 80 -2.70 16.09 5.55
CA PHE A 80 -3.88 16.48 4.79
C PHE A 80 -5.16 16.20 5.57
N PRO A 81 -5.40 16.88 6.71
CA PRO A 81 -6.53 16.59 7.58
C PRO A 81 -7.89 16.79 6.91
N LYS A 82 -7.95 17.63 5.86
CA LYS A 82 -9.16 17.91 5.07
C LYS A 82 -9.38 16.93 3.91
N ALA A 83 -8.44 16.03 3.63
CA ALA A 83 -8.58 15.07 2.54
C ALA A 83 -9.54 13.93 2.88
N GLY A 84 -9.86 13.71 4.17
CA GLY A 84 -10.84 12.70 4.58
C GLY A 84 -10.35 11.26 4.41
N LEU A 85 -9.04 11.01 4.60
CA LEU A 85 -8.47 9.66 4.54
C LEU A 85 -9.13 8.71 5.55
N TRP A 86 -9.45 9.25 6.72
CA TRP A 86 -10.23 8.57 7.74
C TRP A 86 -11.61 9.20 7.87
N PRO A 87 -12.64 8.41 8.20
CA PRO A 87 -13.96 8.93 8.47
C PRO A 87 -13.99 9.96 9.61
N GLU A 88 -14.93 10.89 9.51
CA GLU A 88 -15.28 11.78 10.62
C GLU A 88 -16.00 11.02 11.74
N GLY A 89 -15.89 11.54 12.98
CA GLY A 89 -16.48 10.91 14.16
C GLY A 89 -15.64 9.78 14.77
N ALA A 90 -15.68 9.65 16.10
CA ALA A 90 -14.81 8.73 16.83
C ALA A 90 -15.04 7.25 16.47
N LYS A 91 -16.31 6.82 16.45
CA LYS A 91 -16.67 5.41 16.18
C LYS A 91 -16.34 4.98 14.74
N PRO A 92 -16.78 5.68 13.67
CA PRO A 92 -16.42 5.31 12.30
C PRO A 92 -14.92 5.29 12.05
N ARG A 93 -14.17 6.24 12.62
CA ARG A 93 -12.71 6.27 12.51
C ARG A 93 -12.04 5.10 13.21
N ALA A 94 -12.50 4.72 14.40
CA ALA A 94 -11.99 3.55 15.11
C ALA A 94 -12.23 2.26 14.30
N VAL A 95 -13.42 2.10 13.72
CA VAL A 95 -13.76 0.95 12.86
C VAL A 95 -12.86 0.93 11.61
N ALA A 96 -12.71 2.06 10.91
CA ALA A 96 -11.88 2.13 9.71
C ALA A 96 -10.41 1.77 9.99
N ARG A 97 -9.86 2.23 11.11
CA ARG A 97 -8.49 1.87 11.53
C ARG A 97 -8.37 0.40 11.90
N ASN A 98 -9.36 -0.17 12.58
CA ASN A 98 -9.37 -1.61 12.88
C ASN A 98 -9.34 -2.45 11.60
N LEU A 99 -10.23 -2.15 10.64
CA LEU A 99 -10.28 -2.86 9.36
C LEU A 99 -9.00 -2.71 8.55
N ALA A 100 -8.42 -1.50 8.52
CA ALA A 100 -7.15 -1.25 7.85
C ALA A 100 -5.99 -2.03 8.49
N ALA A 101 -5.94 -2.10 9.83
CA ALA A 101 -4.94 -2.84 10.57
C ALA A 101 -5.10 -4.36 10.37
N GLU A 102 -6.32 -4.89 10.41
CA GLU A 102 -6.62 -6.30 10.14
C GLU A 102 -6.18 -6.70 8.72
N MET A 103 -6.47 -5.85 7.72
CA MET A 103 -6.02 -6.05 6.34
C MET A 103 -4.50 -5.87 6.14
N HIS A 104 -3.85 -5.12 7.04
CA HIS A 104 -2.40 -4.93 7.03
C HIS A 104 -1.68 -6.13 7.65
N ALA A 105 -2.11 -6.59 8.82
CA ALA A 105 -1.41 -7.60 9.63
C ALA A 105 -1.98 -9.03 9.50
N GLY A 106 -3.15 -9.20 8.89
CA GLY A 106 -3.86 -10.48 8.81
C GLY A 106 -4.04 -11.04 7.41
N PHE A 107 -4.94 -12.02 7.31
CA PHE A 107 -5.31 -12.73 6.07
C PHE A 107 -4.13 -13.46 5.40
N THR A 108 -3.14 -13.93 6.16
CA THR A 108 -1.94 -14.56 5.61
C THR A 108 -2.27 -15.76 4.71
N ALA A 109 -3.16 -16.66 5.15
CA ALA A 109 -3.59 -17.80 4.35
C ALA A 109 -4.25 -17.35 3.03
N LEU A 110 -5.21 -16.44 3.11
CA LEU A 110 -5.90 -15.92 1.92
C LEU A 110 -4.91 -15.26 0.95
N ARG A 111 -3.92 -14.52 1.44
CA ARG A 111 -2.94 -13.82 0.60
C ARG A 111 -1.91 -14.77 -0.01
N SER A 112 -1.66 -15.90 0.63
CA SER A 112 -0.84 -16.98 0.09
C SER A 112 -1.57 -17.71 -1.03
N ASP A 113 -2.84 -18.09 -0.78
CA ASP A 113 -3.65 -18.86 -1.74
C ASP A 113 -4.15 -18.01 -2.91
N CYS A 114 -4.44 -16.73 -2.66
CA CYS A 114 -4.97 -15.78 -3.62
C CYS A 114 -4.01 -14.59 -3.77
N PRO A 115 -2.82 -14.78 -4.38
CA PRO A 115 -1.93 -13.67 -4.67
C PRO A 115 -2.59 -12.71 -5.67
N MET A 116 -2.26 -11.42 -5.56
CA MET A 116 -2.93 -10.42 -6.37
C MET A 116 -2.49 -10.48 -7.83
N ASN A 117 -3.47 -10.62 -8.73
CA ASN A 117 -3.29 -10.39 -10.16
C ASN A 117 -4.59 -9.80 -10.72
N LEU A 118 -4.62 -8.47 -10.88
CA LEU A 118 -5.80 -7.75 -11.38
C LEU A 118 -6.02 -7.87 -12.89
N ARG A 119 -5.16 -8.61 -13.60
CA ARG A 119 -5.29 -8.83 -15.05
C ARG A 119 -6.02 -10.12 -15.39
N LEU A 120 -6.25 -10.99 -14.41
CA LEU A 120 -6.94 -12.26 -14.59
C LEU A 120 -8.09 -12.38 -13.59
N GLY A 121 -9.20 -12.95 -14.06
CA GLY A 121 -10.28 -13.42 -13.19
C GLY A 121 -10.16 -14.92 -13.01
N TYR A 122 -9.75 -15.37 -11.82
CA TYR A 122 -9.71 -16.81 -11.51
C TYR A 122 -11.13 -17.32 -11.24
N THR A 123 -11.45 -18.52 -11.73
CA THR A 123 -12.73 -19.20 -11.49
C THR A 123 -12.48 -20.64 -11.06
N GLY A 124 -13.40 -21.23 -10.29
CA GLY A 124 -13.30 -22.63 -9.85
C GLY A 124 -12.19 -22.92 -8.83
N VAL A 125 -11.68 -21.89 -8.14
CA VAL A 125 -10.64 -22.06 -7.10
C VAL A 125 -11.32 -22.37 -5.77
N ALA A 126 -11.07 -23.57 -5.25
CA ALA A 126 -11.50 -23.94 -3.90
C ALA A 126 -10.51 -23.35 -2.86
N PRO A 127 -10.98 -22.63 -1.82
CA PRO A 127 -10.11 -22.16 -0.75
C PRO A 127 -9.52 -23.33 0.03
N SER A 128 -8.25 -23.24 0.45
CA SER A 128 -7.69 -24.25 1.36
C SER A 128 -8.39 -24.25 2.72
N GLU A 129 -8.23 -25.32 3.49
CA GLU A 129 -8.70 -25.38 4.89
C GLU A 129 -8.15 -24.23 5.73
N ALA A 130 -6.91 -23.81 5.49
CA ALA A 130 -6.29 -22.69 6.18
C ALA A 130 -6.94 -21.34 5.87
N VAL A 131 -7.58 -21.18 4.71
CA VAL A 131 -8.38 -19.99 4.37
C VAL A 131 -9.77 -20.05 4.99
N GLN A 132 -10.30 -21.24 5.23
CA GLN A 132 -11.64 -21.45 5.78
C GLN A 132 -11.68 -21.44 7.32
N ALA A 133 -10.53 -21.56 7.98
CA ALA A 133 -10.37 -21.50 9.44
C ALA A 133 -10.42 -20.08 9.99
#